data_AF-A0A1C0VQ66-F1
#
_entry.id   AF-A0A1C0VQ66-F1
#
_cell.length_a   1.000
_cell.length_b   1.000
_cell.length_c   1.000
_cell.angle_alpha   90.00
_cell.angle_beta   90.00
_cell.angle_gamma   90.00
#
_symmetry.space_group_name_H-M   'P 1'
#
loop_
_entity.id
_entity.type
_entity.pdbx_description
1 polymer ?
#
loop_
_entity_poly.entity_id
_entity_poly.type
_entity_poly.pdbx_seq_one_letter_code
_entity_poly.pdbx_strand_id
1 'polypeptide(L)'
;MSFPKFITKEKFPIQQISATLLSFLLIASAKPRPPQILEVFPAEESTQTSVEFVGVMLNFQLGENSAPTSMQLFVNEVDVTKESRMGGTRDSPSSNYVIRYTPSSLQPGIHNAELRFQTEVGTKQSYSWSFSIKSP
;
A
#
# COMPACT_ATOMS: atom_id res chain seq x y z
N MET A 1 59.83 18.67 56.29
CA MET A 1 58.93 19.44 55.38
C MET A 1 57.62 18.67 55.27
N SER A 2 56.51 19.25 55.69
CA SER A 2 55.15 18.68 55.60
C SER A 2 54.19 19.82 55.38
N PHE A 3 53.34 19.71 54.35
CA PHE A 3 52.05 20.40 54.15
C PHE A 3 51.34 19.75 52.93
N PRO A 4 50.01 19.87 52.78
CA PRO A 4 49.13 18.70 52.83
C PRO A 4 48.31 18.46 51.55
N LYS A 5 47.54 17.37 51.63
CA LYS A 5 46.51 16.86 50.70
C LYS A 5 45.34 17.84 50.57
N PHE A 6 44.89 18.11 49.34
CA PHE A 6 43.52 18.56 49.06
C PHE A 6 42.94 17.80 47.86
N ILE A 7 41.74 17.27 48.09
CA ILE A 7 40.86 16.60 47.14
C ILE A 7 39.91 17.69 46.62
N THR A 8 39.70 17.78 45.30
CA THR A 8 38.54 18.49 44.75
C THR A 8 37.89 17.69 43.64
N LYS A 9 36.57 17.58 43.74
CA LYS A 9 35.65 16.89 42.83
C LYS A 9 35.42 17.69 41.55
N GLU A 10 34.87 16.95 40.57
CA GLU A 10 33.72 17.28 39.72
C GLU A 10 33.91 17.50 38.21
N LYS A 11 32.98 16.81 37.52
CA LYS A 11 32.35 17.07 36.22
C LYS A 11 33.16 16.87 34.94
N PHE A 12 32.93 15.69 34.35
CA PHE A 12 33.01 15.52 32.90
C PHE A 12 31.74 16.10 32.26
N PRO A 13 31.85 17.09 31.35
CA PRO A 13 30.71 17.50 30.54
C PRO A 13 30.43 16.45 29.46
N ILE A 14 29.21 15.90 29.47
CA ILE A 14 28.65 15.16 28.35
C ILE A 14 28.36 16.20 27.25
N GLN A 15 29.28 16.34 26.30
CA GLN A 15 29.00 17.06 25.06
C GLN A 15 28.21 16.14 24.13
N GLN A 16 26.89 16.27 24.30
CA GLN A 16 25.84 16.16 23.29
C GLN A 16 26.35 15.92 21.87
N ILE A 17 26.34 14.66 21.45
CA ILE A 17 26.48 14.27 20.05
C ILE A 17 25.22 14.79 19.36
N SER A 18 25.37 15.85 18.55
CA SER A 18 24.34 16.25 17.59
C SER A 18 24.08 15.06 16.68
N ALA A 19 23.02 14.31 16.96
CA ALA A 19 22.40 13.42 15.99
C ALA A 19 21.76 14.32 14.93
N THR A 20 22.55 14.72 13.92
CA THR A 20 21.98 15.05 12.62
C THR A 20 21.27 13.80 12.16
N LEU A 21 19.95 13.80 12.36
CA LEU A 21 19.04 12.79 11.86
C LEU A 21 19.29 12.72 10.35
N LEU A 22 20.04 11.71 9.95
CA LEU A 22 20.24 11.35 8.56
C LEU A 22 18.85 10.88 8.10
N SER A 23 18.05 11.82 7.61
CA SER A 23 16.78 11.55 6.95
C SER A 23 17.08 10.73 5.71
N PHE A 24 17.23 9.42 5.91
CA PHE A 24 17.05 8.47 4.85
C PHE A 24 15.63 8.69 4.35
N LEU A 25 15.50 9.41 3.24
CA LEU A 25 14.39 9.22 2.34
C LEU A 25 14.39 7.71 2.04
N LEU A 26 13.58 6.96 2.80
CA LEU A 26 12.96 5.75 2.30
C LEU A 26 12.09 6.20 1.14
N ILE A 27 12.71 6.45 -0.02
CA ILE A 27 12.04 6.20 -1.27
C ILE A 27 11.88 4.69 -1.26
N ALA A 28 10.82 4.20 -0.58
CA ALA A 28 10.29 2.90 -0.89
C ALA A 28 10.13 2.94 -2.41
N SER A 29 10.97 2.20 -3.13
CA SER A 29 10.80 2.03 -4.56
C SER A 29 9.40 1.45 -4.69
N ALA A 30 8.43 2.32 -5.01
CA ALA A 30 7.06 1.91 -5.20
C ALA A 30 7.14 0.83 -6.28
N LYS A 31 6.85 -0.41 -5.89
CA LYS A 31 6.98 -1.55 -6.78
C LYS A 31 6.18 -1.21 -8.03
N PRO A 32 6.77 -1.29 -9.24
CA PRO A 32 6.07 -0.88 -10.45
C PRO A 32 4.77 -1.64 -10.58
N ARG A 33 3.72 -0.93 -11.01
CA ARG A 33 2.39 -1.50 -11.23
C ARG A 33 2.51 -2.72 -12.15
N PRO A 34 2.06 -3.91 -11.72
CA PRO A 34 2.03 -5.09 -12.58
C PRO A 34 1.31 -4.79 -13.90
N PRO A 35 1.80 -5.30 -15.05
CA PRO A 35 1.19 -5.02 -16.35
C PRO A 35 -0.26 -5.53 -16.46
N GLN A 36 -0.64 -6.48 -15.61
CA GLN A 36 -2.01 -6.96 -15.51
C GLN A 36 -2.96 -5.92 -14.92
N ILE A 37 -2.48 -4.94 -14.13
CA ILE A 37 -3.30 -3.93 -13.49
C ILE A 37 -3.45 -2.73 -14.43
N LEU A 38 -4.65 -2.54 -14.95
CA LEU A 38 -4.99 -1.39 -15.81
C LEU A 38 -5.26 -0.15 -14.97
N GLU A 39 -6.11 -0.30 -13.96
CA GLU A 39 -6.61 0.81 -13.16
C GLU A 39 -6.93 0.38 -11.74
N VAL A 40 -6.81 1.31 -10.79
CA VAL A 40 -7.22 1.13 -9.40
C VAL A 40 -8.19 2.23 -8.99
N PHE A 41 -9.09 1.87 -8.09
CA PHE A 41 -10.15 2.73 -7.59
C PHE A 41 -10.16 2.72 -6.06
N PRO A 42 -10.22 3.89 -5.40
CA PRO A 42 -9.86 5.20 -5.95
C PRO A 42 -8.45 5.20 -6.57
N ALA A 43 -8.21 6.17 -7.46
CA ALA A 43 -6.90 6.29 -8.11
C ALA A 43 -5.78 6.43 -7.07
N GLU A 44 -4.62 5.87 -7.39
CA GLU A 44 -3.43 5.94 -6.56
C GLU A 44 -3.06 7.39 -6.22
N GLU A 45 -2.76 7.64 -4.94
CA GLU A 45 -2.44 8.95 -4.35
C GLU A 45 -3.53 10.01 -4.51
N SER A 46 -4.75 9.62 -4.91
CA SER A 46 -5.87 10.55 -5.05
C SER A 46 -6.46 10.95 -3.71
N THR A 47 -7.07 12.14 -3.68
CA THR A 47 -7.82 12.66 -2.54
C THR A 47 -9.30 12.74 -2.90
N GLN A 48 -10.14 12.04 -2.15
CA GLN A 48 -11.57 11.88 -2.39
C GLN A 48 -12.41 12.60 -1.33
N THR A 49 -13.59 13.08 -1.71
CA THR A 49 -14.60 13.54 -0.75
C THR A 49 -15.46 12.37 -0.25
N SER A 50 -15.66 11.36 -1.10
CA SER A 50 -16.35 10.10 -0.79
C SER A 50 -15.82 8.98 -1.68
N VAL A 51 -15.97 7.74 -1.24
CA VAL A 51 -15.53 6.55 -1.97
C VAL A 51 -16.71 5.63 -2.16
N GLU A 52 -17.14 5.47 -3.41
CA GLU A 52 -18.23 4.54 -3.76
C GLU A 52 -17.76 3.08 -3.73
N PHE A 53 -16.56 2.81 -4.24
CA PHE A 53 -15.95 1.49 -4.21
C PHE A 53 -14.43 1.58 -4.18
N VAL A 54 -13.82 0.54 -3.62
CA VAL A 54 -12.39 0.27 -3.67
C VAL A 54 -12.18 -0.97 -4.54
N GLY A 55 -11.27 -0.94 -5.50
CA GLY A 55 -11.11 -2.07 -6.41
C GLY A 55 -10.04 -1.89 -7.47
N VAL A 56 -9.95 -2.88 -8.35
CA VAL A 56 -8.95 -2.95 -9.42
C VAL A 56 -9.61 -3.43 -10.69
N MET A 57 -9.21 -2.83 -11.82
CA MET A 57 -9.45 -3.35 -13.16
C MET A 57 -8.17 -3.99 -13.70
N LEU A 58 -8.29 -5.21 -14.19
CA LEU A 58 -7.22 -6.06 -14.70
C LEU A 58 -7.40 -6.28 -16.20
N ASN A 59 -6.30 -6.34 -16.95
CA ASN A 59 -6.27 -6.76 -18.34
C ASN A 59 -6.17 -8.28 -18.42
N PHE A 60 -7.05 -8.91 -19.20
CA PHE A 60 -6.89 -10.30 -19.63
C PHE A 60 -6.65 -10.33 -21.13
N GLN A 61 -5.40 -10.19 -21.58
CA GLN A 61 -5.12 -10.53 -22.97
C GLN A 61 -5.26 -12.05 -23.13
N LEU A 62 -6.20 -12.47 -23.98
CA LEU A 62 -6.48 -13.87 -24.36
C LEU A 62 -5.25 -14.61 -24.94
N GLY A 63 -4.11 -13.93 -25.14
CA GLY A 63 -2.83 -14.50 -25.56
C GLY A 63 -1.87 -14.82 -24.41
N GLU A 64 -2.13 -14.35 -23.18
CA GLU A 64 -1.33 -14.67 -21.97
C GLU A 64 -1.97 -15.76 -21.10
N ASN A 65 -3.11 -16.37 -21.53
CA ASN A 65 -3.79 -17.48 -20.83
C ASN A 65 -3.67 -17.37 -19.31
N SER A 66 -4.29 -16.37 -18.69
CA SER A 66 -4.59 -16.47 -17.26
C SER A 66 -5.57 -15.45 -16.73
N ALA A 67 -6.82 -15.88 -16.56
CA ALA A 67 -7.57 -15.37 -15.44
C ALA A 67 -6.81 -15.77 -14.15
N PRO A 68 -6.66 -14.89 -13.15
CA PRO A 68 -6.06 -15.24 -11.88
C PRO A 68 -6.79 -16.44 -11.28
N THR A 69 -6.04 -17.47 -10.88
CA THR A 69 -6.63 -18.64 -10.21
C THR A 69 -7.06 -18.31 -8.78
N SER A 70 -6.49 -17.24 -8.21
CA SER A 70 -6.91 -16.66 -6.94
C SER A 70 -6.73 -15.14 -6.96
N MET A 71 -7.68 -14.43 -6.35
CA MET A 71 -7.62 -13.00 -6.07
C MET A 71 -8.08 -12.74 -4.65
N GLN A 72 -7.38 -11.84 -3.98
CA GLN A 72 -7.77 -11.32 -2.68
C GLN A 72 -7.63 -9.79 -2.70
N LEU A 73 -8.68 -9.10 -2.25
CA LEU A 73 -8.66 -7.66 -2.08
C LEU A 73 -8.60 -7.35 -0.58
N PHE A 74 -7.64 -6.52 -0.20
CA PHE A 74 -7.49 -6.01 1.16
C PHE A 74 -7.73 -4.51 1.17
N VAL A 75 -8.43 -4.02 2.19
CA VAL A 75 -8.59 -2.59 2.48
C VAL A 75 -8.21 -2.38 3.94
N ASN A 76 -7.20 -1.54 4.19
CA ASN A 76 -6.61 -1.33 5.51
C ASN A 76 -6.27 -2.66 6.20
N GLU A 77 -5.57 -3.54 5.48
CA GLU A 77 -5.16 -4.88 5.93
C GLU A 77 -6.31 -5.88 6.19
N VAL A 78 -7.57 -5.48 5.99
CA VAL A 78 -8.74 -6.37 6.11
C VAL A 78 -9.03 -7.03 4.77
N ASP A 79 -9.05 -8.37 4.73
CA ASP A 79 -9.51 -9.14 3.57
C ASP A 79 -11.01 -8.92 3.35
N VAL A 80 -11.36 -8.24 2.25
CA VAL A 80 -12.75 -7.93 1.86
C VAL A 80 -13.20 -8.74 0.63
N THR A 81 -12.51 -9.85 0.35
CA THR A 81 -12.71 -10.62 -0.88
C THR A 81 -14.11 -11.22 -0.98
N LYS A 82 -14.70 -11.64 0.15
CA LYS A 82 -16.05 -12.26 0.17
C LYS A 82 -17.17 -11.25 -0.01
N GLU A 83 -16.90 -10.01 0.37
CA GLU A 83 -17.78 -8.85 0.28
C GLU A 83 -17.64 -8.16 -1.09
N SER A 84 -16.60 -8.52 -1.85
CA SER A 84 -16.31 -7.96 -3.15
C SER A 84 -17.19 -8.56 -4.24
N ARG A 85 -17.59 -7.71 -5.19
CA ARG A 85 -18.19 -8.14 -6.45
C ARG A 85 -17.09 -8.31 -7.48
N MET A 86 -17.09 -9.45 -8.14
CA MET A 86 -16.17 -9.74 -9.23
C MET A 86 -16.92 -9.95 -10.54
N GLY A 87 -16.36 -9.49 -11.65
CA GLY A 87 -16.97 -9.65 -12.96
C GLY A 87 -16.08 -9.07 -14.06
N GLY A 88 -16.47 -9.27 -15.30
CA GLY A 88 -15.74 -8.76 -16.46
C GLY A 88 -16.59 -8.77 -17.70
N THR A 89 -16.10 -8.18 -18.77
CA THR A 89 -16.77 -8.26 -20.07
C THR A 89 -16.46 -9.61 -20.70
N ARG A 90 -17.49 -10.31 -21.17
CA ARG A 90 -17.35 -11.58 -21.93
C ARG A 90 -17.27 -11.34 -23.43
N ASP A 91 -17.15 -10.08 -23.85
CA ASP A 91 -17.02 -9.71 -25.25
C ASP A 91 -15.76 -10.35 -25.79
N SER A 92 -15.77 -10.91 -26.99
CA SER A 92 -14.59 -11.60 -27.52
C SER A 92 -13.71 -10.60 -28.29
N PRO A 93 -12.43 -10.42 -27.90
CA PRO A 93 -11.76 -10.98 -26.72
C PRO A 93 -12.05 -10.19 -25.43
N SER A 94 -12.22 -10.90 -24.31
CA SER A 94 -12.55 -10.30 -23.01
C SER A 94 -11.39 -9.45 -22.58
N SER A 95 -11.54 -8.13 -22.58
CA SER A 95 -10.41 -7.25 -22.29
C SER A 95 -10.17 -7.07 -20.80
N ASN A 96 -11.23 -7.04 -19.98
CA ASN A 96 -11.12 -6.55 -18.62
C ASN A 96 -11.87 -7.39 -17.58
N TYR A 97 -11.29 -7.47 -16.39
CA TYR A 97 -11.91 -8.03 -15.19
C TYR A 97 -11.76 -7.08 -14.02
N VAL A 98 -12.79 -7.03 -13.20
CA VAL A 98 -12.92 -6.09 -12.11
C VAL A 98 -13.26 -6.83 -10.84
N ILE A 99 -12.52 -6.52 -9.78
CA ILE A 99 -12.87 -6.82 -8.39
C ILE A 99 -13.13 -5.50 -7.68
N ARG A 100 -14.29 -5.35 -7.05
CA ARG A 100 -14.67 -4.12 -6.33
C ARG A 100 -15.41 -4.42 -5.04
N TYR A 101 -15.05 -3.68 -4.00
CA TYR A 101 -15.68 -3.67 -2.69
C TYR A 101 -16.37 -2.32 -2.46
N THR A 102 -17.62 -2.34 -2.01
CA THR A 102 -18.36 -1.13 -1.63
C THR A 102 -18.34 -1.01 -0.11
N PRO A 103 -17.50 -0.13 0.48
CA PRO A 103 -17.46 0.05 1.92
C PRO A 103 -18.75 0.70 2.42
N SER A 104 -19.26 0.28 3.59
CA SER A 104 -20.40 0.95 4.22
C SER A 104 -20.07 2.38 4.65
N SER A 105 -18.84 2.60 5.12
CA SER A 105 -18.25 3.92 5.33
C SER A 105 -16.72 3.78 5.46
N LEU A 106 -15.99 4.82 5.09
CA LEU A 106 -14.57 4.97 5.37
C LEU A 106 -14.38 6.30 6.11
N GLN A 107 -13.56 6.28 7.16
CA GLN A 107 -13.27 7.49 7.94
C GLN A 107 -12.40 8.46 7.14
N PRO A 108 -12.41 9.77 7.44
CA PRO A 108 -11.40 10.68 6.90
C PRO A 108 -9.98 10.22 7.26
N GLY A 109 -9.06 10.36 6.31
CA GLY A 109 -7.67 9.92 6.49
C GLY A 109 -7.08 9.19 5.28
N ILE A 110 -5.91 8.59 5.47
CA ILE A 110 -5.22 7.80 4.46
C ILE A 110 -5.66 6.35 4.57
N HIS A 111 -6.02 5.76 3.44
CA HIS A 111 -6.37 4.35 3.31
C HIS A 111 -5.38 3.65 2.38
N ASN A 112 -5.13 2.38 2.67
CA ASN A 112 -4.33 1.51 1.83
C ASN A 112 -5.21 0.37 1.30
N ALA A 113 -5.06 0.05 0.03
CA ALA A 113 -5.65 -1.12 -0.58
C ALA A 113 -4.56 -1.98 -1.20
N GLU A 114 -4.76 -3.29 -1.15
CA GLU A 114 -3.83 -4.26 -1.72
C GLU A 114 -4.62 -5.32 -2.50
N LEU A 115 -4.19 -5.58 -3.73
CA LEU A 115 -4.61 -6.75 -4.49
C LEU A 115 -3.51 -7.79 -4.40
N ARG A 116 -3.86 -9.00 -3.95
CA ARG A 116 -3.01 -10.20 -4.07
C ARG A 116 -3.64 -11.13 -5.09
N PHE A 117 -2.84 -11.65 -6.00
CA PHE A 117 -3.34 -12.56 -7.03
C PHE A 117 -2.29 -13.56 -7.46
N GLN A 118 -2.74 -14.68 -7.99
CA GLN A 118 -1.87 -15.71 -8.56
C GLN A 118 -2.14 -15.86 -10.05
N THR A 119 -1.10 -15.75 -10.86
CA THR A 119 -1.14 -16.02 -12.31
C THR A 119 -1.32 -17.53 -12.55
N GLU A 120 -1.76 -17.98 -13.74
CA GLU A 120 -1.89 -19.44 -14.01
C GLU A 120 -0.57 -20.20 -13.85
N VAL A 121 0.57 -19.58 -14.16
CA VAL A 121 1.90 -20.18 -13.95
C VAL A 121 2.29 -20.32 -12.46
N GLY A 122 1.39 -19.96 -11.54
CA GLY A 122 1.57 -20.13 -10.11
C GLY A 122 2.28 -18.98 -9.40
N THR A 123 2.77 -17.97 -10.15
CA THR A 123 3.44 -16.79 -9.57
C THR A 123 2.47 -15.95 -8.74
N LYS A 124 2.82 -15.74 -7.47
CA LYS A 124 2.10 -14.83 -6.58
C LYS A 124 2.55 -13.40 -6.82
N GLN A 125 1.59 -12.53 -7.09
CA GLN A 125 1.79 -11.10 -7.25
C GLN A 125 0.98 -10.33 -6.22
N SER A 126 1.48 -9.15 -5.88
CA SER A 126 0.76 -8.19 -5.07
C SER A 126 1.04 -6.78 -5.59
N TYR A 127 0.02 -5.93 -5.45
CA TYR A 127 0.10 -4.51 -5.72
C TYR A 127 -0.71 -3.76 -4.67
N SER A 128 -0.09 -2.74 -4.08
CA SER A 128 -0.71 -1.89 -3.07
C SER A 128 -0.77 -0.47 -3.60
N TRP A 129 -1.87 0.22 -3.33
CA TRP A 129 -2.03 1.64 -3.59
C TRP A 129 -2.67 2.32 -2.39
N SER A 130 -2.49 3.62 -2.29
CA SER A 130 -3.09 4.43 -1.22
C SER A 130 -3.94 5.54 -1.80
N PHE A 131 -4.95 5.97 -1.05
CA PHE A 131 -5.80 7.12 -1.36
C PHE A 131 -6.20 7.80 -0.05
N SER A 132 -6.62 9.06 -0.12
CA SER A 132 -7.07 9.80 1.05
C SER A 132 -8.54 10.22 0.94
N ILE A 133 -9.20 10.36 2.09
CA ILE A 133 -10.55 10.90 2.21
C ILE A 133 -10.47 12.18 3.02
N LYS A 134 -11.02 13.27 2.46
CA LYS A 134 -11.04 14.59 3.12
C LYS A 134 -11.86 14.52 4.41
N SER A 135 -11.41 15.27 5.41
CA SER A 135 -12.29 15.67 6.50
C SER A 135 -13.40 16.59 5.96
N PRO A 136 -14.65 16.43 6.43
CA PRO A 136 -15.75 17.31 6.06
C PRO A 136 -15.51 18.78 6.44
#